data_AF-A0A8I0ETN9-F1
#
_entry.id   AF-A0A8I0ETN9-F1
#
_cell.length_a   1.000
_cell.length_b   1.000
_cell.length_c   1.000
_cell.angle_alpha   90.00
_cell.angle_beta   90.00
_cell.angle_gamma   90.00
#
_symmetry.space_group_name_H-M   'P 1'
#
loop_
_entity.id
_entity.type
_entity.pdbx_description
1 polymer ?
#
loop_
_entity_poly.entity_id
_entity_poly.type
_entity_poly.pdbx_seq_one_letter_code
_entity_poly.pdbx_strand_id
1 'polypeptide(L)'
;MTPGIARWTGRLVLPAVIGALVLGSAATARAEEPAAPSIAWARASASGPIGTDVTLTGTAADLPQGATVRLEGTGALSVDGPRVTVRVRTAVDPVRLRLQVVDAAGAVVATSGTATVTGTAIATSLQLQSPKRVVDHRKARFVATWRAAHGPAPTGSVRLEFRKAGTKTWRKARTISVRKGTGSVTFAPRDDGRYRLRFAGTRTYARATSPTRALDNVPPGAKVVLPRGAPRPSSLPAQPRASRQAADAKISRLSDSVWKSMKGRSWHAGCPVGRSDLRIVRVNYWAFDGYVRRGEIVVHRKVAGKTARAFTAMFKGRHPIRHMYRVDRFGWSKSLKGADDRKSMRADNTSGFNCRKVVGRSVRSPHAYGRAIDVNPWENPFRSSGGWVPNRWFVTHSSPARVTWRSSSDPVVKLMRKHGFRWSYGRSDMHHFDG
;
A
#
# COMPACT_ATOMS: atom_id res chain seq x y z
N MET A 1 0.15 67.65 -20.43
CA MET A 1 0.06 69.09 -20.13
C MET A 1 -1.24 69.59 -20.72
N THR A 2 -2.13 70.12 -19.88
CA THR A 2 -3.34 70.90 -20.22
C THR A 2 -3.07 71.97 -21.29
N PRO A 3 -4.06 72.47 -22.08
CA PRO A 3 -5.31 73.07 -21.56
C PRO A 3 -6.54 73.02 -22.51
N GLY A 4 -7.66 73.64 -22.11
CA GLY A 4 -8.76 73.99 -23.02
C GLY A 4 -10.07 74.36 -22.33
N ILE A 5 -10.22 75.65 -22.00
CA ILE A 5 -11.39 76.30 -21.36
C ILE A 5 -12.40 76.75 -22.43
N ALA A 6 -13.70 76.69 -22.14
CA ALA A 6 -14.68 77.65 -22.67
C ALA A 6 -15.88 77.83 -21.71
N ARG A 7 -16.05 79.08 -21.24
CA ARG A 7 -17.24 79.64 -20.57
C ARG A 7 -18.30 80.04 -21.60
N TRP A 8 -19.50 80.44 -21.16
CA TRP A 8 -20.48 81.43 -21.69
C TRP A 8 -21.86 80.97 -21.13
N THR A 9 -22.81 81.73 -20.60
CA THR A 9 -23.02 83.15 -20.22
C THR A 9 -24.31 83.21 -19.40
N GLY A 10 -24.46 84.19 -18.50
CA GLY A 10 -25.69 84.40 -17.74
C GLY A 10 -26.73 85.29 -18.43
N ARG A 11 -27.88 85.48 -17.76
CA ARG A 11 -28.69 86.71 -17.77
C ARG A 11 -29.66 86.74 -16.57
N LEU A 12 -29.65 87.88 -15.87
CA LEU A 12 -30.63 88.35 -14.88
C LEU A 12 -31.94 88.76 -15.56
N VAL A 13 -33.09 88.63 -14.85
CA VAL A 13 -34.17 89.65 -14.77
C VAL A 13 -34.93 89.51 -13.42
N LEU A 14 -35.10 90.63 -12.69
CA LEU A 14 -35.92 90.91 -11.48
C LEU A 14 -37.36 91.36 -11.90
N PRO A 15 -38.29 91.79 -11.01
CA PRO A 15 -38.89 91.21 -9.79
C PRO A 15 -40.45 91.30 -9.82
N ALA A 16 -41.17 90.76 -8.82
CA ALA A 16 -42.47 91.32 -8.40
C ALA A 16 -42.91 90.72 -7.05
N VAL A 17 -43.02 91.59 -6.05
CA VAL A 17 -43.67 91.33 -4.76
C VAL A 17 -45.16 91.63 -4.92
N ILE A 18 -46.02 90.64 -4.70
CA ILE A 18 -47.44 90.84 -4.39
C ILE A 18 -47.75 89.96 -3.18
N GLY A 19 -48.04 90.61 -2.06
CA GLY A 19 -48.59 89.96 -0.87
C GLY A 19 -50.05 89.61 -1.10
N ALA A 20 -50.42 88.37 -0.79
CA ALA A 20 -51.79 87.96 -0.59
C ALA A 20 -51.85 87.00 0.60
N LEU A 21 -52.66 87.38 1.59
CA LEU A 21 -53.06 86.61 2.75
C LEU A 21 -53.33 85.14 2.38
N VAL A 22 -52.56 84.20 2.92
CA VAL A 22 -52.96 82.79 3.00
C VAL A 22 -53.50 82.58 4.41
N LEU A 23 -54.84 82.49 4.49
CA LEU A 23 -55.56 81.99 5.65
C LEU A 23 -54.97 80.65 6.08
N GLY A 24 -54.61 80.54 7.36
CA GLY A 24 -54.05 79.34 7.94
C GLY A 24 -55.02 78.18 7.86
N SER A 25 -54.80 77.27 6.91
CA SER A 25 -55.22 75.89 7.06
C SER A 25 -54.32 75.30 8.14
N ALA A 26 -54.88 74.99 9.30
CA ALA A 26 -54.24 74.13 10.27
C ALA A 26 -53.87 72.83 9.53
N ALA A 27 -52.58 72.66 9.22
CA ALA A 27 -52.05 71.37 8.90
C ALA A 27 -52.25 70.56 10.19
N THR A 28 -53.31 69.76 10.24
CA THR A 28 -53.37 68.63 11.16
C THR A 28 -52.06 67.89 10.95
N ALA A 29 -51.15 67.99 11.92
CA ALA A 29 -50.01 67.12 11.99
C ALA A 29 -50.59 65.72 11.92
N ARG A 30 -50.43 65.04 10.78
CA ARG A 30 -50.61 63.59 10.74
C ARG A 30 -49.66 63.11 11.83
N ALA A 31 -50.22 62.54 12.91
CA ALA A 31 -49.43 61.72 13.80
C ALA A 31 -48.66 60.77 12.89
N GLU A 32 -47.34 60.85 12.95
CA GLU A 32 -46.45 59.96 12.20
C GLU A 32 -46.92 58.54 12.55
N GLU A 33 -47.44 57.82 11.55
CA GLU A 33 -47.99 56.48 11.77
C GLU A 33 -46.86 55.65 12.39
N PRO A 34 -47.08 55.04 13.58
CA PRO A 34 -46.00 54.37 14.29
C PRO A 34 -45.37 53.33 13.36
N ALA A 35 -44.04 53.41 13.20
CA ALA A 35 -43.31 52.51 12.33
C ALA A 35 -43.66 51.05 12.64
N ALA A 36 -43.95 50.27 11.60
CA ALA A 36 -44.36 48.88 11.78
C ALA A 36 -43.25 48.08 12.47
N PRO A 37 -43.58 47.24 13.47
CA PRO A 37 -42.58 46.44 14.16
C PRO A 37 -41.78 45.61 13.18
N SER A 38 -40.46 45.62 13.33
CA SER A 38 -39.57 44.89 12.43
C SER A 38 -38.60 44.01 13.21
N ILE A 39 -38.35 42.81 12.69
CA ILE A 39 -37.36 41.89 13.25
C ILE A 39 -36.61 41.17 12.14
N ALA A 40 -35.28 41.25 12.18
CA ALA A 40 -34.43 40.71 11.13
C ALA A 40 -33.13 40.15 11.68
N TRP A 41 -32.61 39.12 11.00
CA TRP A 41 -31.26 38.62 11.27
C TRP A 41 -30.23 39.55 10.64
N ALA A 42 -29.15 39.86 11.37
CA ALA A 42 -27.98 40.51 10.78
C ALA A 42 -27.27 39.58 9.78
N ARG A 43 -27.33 38.26 10.02
CA ARG A 43 -26.91 37.20 9.10
C ARG A 43 -27.86 36.01 9.19
N ALA A 44 -28.44 35.62 8.06
CA ALA A 44 -29.36 34.46 7.97
C ALA A 44 -28.64 33.09 7.95
N SER A 45 -27.33 33.05 8.20
CA SER A 45 -26.57 31.80 8.25
C SER A 45 -25.38 31.89 9.19
N ALA A 46 -25.13 30.81 9.93
CA ALA A 46 -23.89 30.63 10.68
C ALA A 46 -23.43 29.16 10.62
N SER A 47 -22.14 28.93 10.89
CA SER A 47 -21.60 27.58 10.95
C SER A 47 -20.51 27.46 12.00
N GLY A 48 -20.33 26.26 12.53
CA GLY A 48 -19.28 25.95 13.50
C GLY A 48 -19.11 24.44 13.67
N PRO A 49 -17.99 23.97 14.25
CA PRO A 49 -17.77 22.55 14.46
C PRO A 49 -18.91 21.92 15.25
N ILE A 50 -19.38 20.73 14.86
CA ILE A 50 -20.48 20.05 15.55
C ILE A 50 -20.20 19.96 17.06
N GLY A 51 -21.22 20.29 17.87
CA GLY A 51 -21.11 20.31 19.32
C GLY A 51 -20.38 21.53 19.88
N THR A 52 -20.29 22.63 19.13
CA THR A 52 -19.89 23.94 19.66
C THR A 52 -21.06 24.91 19.62
N ASP A 53 -20.98 25.98 20.38
CA ASP A 53 -21.99 27.03 20.36
C ASP A 53 -21.61 28.08 19.32
N VAL A 54 -22.61 28.54 18.56
CA VAL A 54 -22.47 29.63 17.60
C VAL A 54 -23.54 30.67 17.90
N THR A 55 -23.15 31.94 17.82
CA THR A 55 -24.06 33.06 18.09
C THR A 55 -24.54 33.68 16.79
N LEU A 56 -25.85 33.77 16.63
CA LEU A 56 -26.52 34.60 15.63
C LEU A 56 -26.94 35.92 16.27
N THR A 57 -26.90 36.99 15.49
CA THR A 57 -27.37 38.30 15.91
C THR A 57 -28.47 38.79 14.97
N GLY A 58 -29.44 39.49 15.53
CA GLY A 58 -30.51 40.17 14.83
C GLY A 58 -30.81 41.51 15.48
N THR A 59 -31.73 42.24 14.87
CA THR A 59 -32.21 43.52 15.35
C THR A 59 -33.73 43.49 15.39
N ALA A 60 -34.30 43.99 16.47
CA ALA A 60 -35.73 44.22 16.64
C ALA A 60 -35.94 45.73 16.86
N ALA A 61 -36.79 46.35 16.06
CA ALA A 61 -37.08 47.78 16.13
C ALA A 61 -38.59 48.02 16.17
N ASP A 62 -38.98 49.19 16.68
CA ASP A 62 -40.37 49.67 16.72
C ASP A 62 -41.32 48.67 17.41
N LEU A 63 -40.84 48.08 18.51
CA LEU A 63 -41.59 47.10 19.29
C LEU A 63 -42.76 47.77 20.03
N PRO A 64 -44.01 47.27 19.88
CA PRO A 64 -45.15 47.75 20.64
C PRO A 64 -44.91 47.63 22.15
N GLN A 65 -45.55 48.48 22.94
CA GLN A 65 -45.44 48.43 24.39
C GLN A 65 -45.90 47.07 24.91
N GLY A 66 -45.06 46.41 25.73
CA GLY A 66 -45.32 45.07 26.25
C GLY A 66 -45.03 43.92 25.27
N ALA A 67 -44.55 44.19 24.06
CA ALA A 67 -44.14 43.14 23.12
C ALA A 67 -42.85 42.44 23.57
N THR A 68 -42.74 41.15 23.23
CA THR A 68 -41.57 40.32 23.51
C THR A 68 -41.06 39.66 22.23
N VAL A 69 -39.76 39.33 22.20
CA VAL A 69 -39.19 38.53 21.12
C VAL A 69 -39.23 37.06 21.53
N ARG A 70 -39.74 36.22 20.63
CA ARG A 70 -39.77 34.76 20.76
C ARG A 70 -38.87 34.12 19.72
N LEU A 71 -38.20 33.03 20.11
CA LEU A 71 -37.47 32.16 19.20
C LEU A 71 -38.36 30.98 18.78
N GLU A 72 -38.53 30.82 17.47
CA GLU A 72 -39.05 29.59 16.87
C GLU A 72 -37.84 28.71 16.49
N GLY A 73 -37.62 27.63 17.24
CA GLY A 73 -36.47 26.73 17.10
C GLY A 73 -35.76 26.46 18.42
N THR A 74 -34.57 25.84 18.36
CA THR A 74 -33.79 25.49 19.56
C THR A 74 -32.57 26.38 19.70
N GLY A 75 -32.50 27.15 20.79
CA GLY A 75 -31.39 28.05 21.10
C GLY A 75 -31.64 28.86 22.37
N ALA A 76 -30.60 29.46 22.91
CA ALA A 76 -30.71 30.42 24.01
C ALA A 76 -30.84 31.83 23.43
N LEU A 77 -32.03 32.40 23.53
CA LEU A 77 -32.35 33.78 23.13
C LEU A 77 -31.98 34.76 24.24
N SER A 78 -31.35 35.88 23.87
CA SER A 78 -31.14 37.04 24.73
C SER A 78 -31.43 38.32 23.94
N VAL A 79 -32.14 39.25 24.56
CA VAL A 79 -32.58 40.52 23.96
C VAL A 79 -32.05 41.64 24.85
N ASP A 80 -31.33 42.59 24.24
CA ASP A 80 -30.73 43.75 24.91
C ASP A 80 -31.00 45.00 24.07
N GLY A 81 -32.01 45.78 24.48
CA GLY A 81 -32.56 46.86 23.67
C GLY A 81 -32.98 46.38 22.28
N PRO A 82 -32.51 47.01 21.18
CA PRO A 82 -32.84 46.57 19.83
C PRO A 82 -32.05 45.32 19.40
N ARG A 83 -31.06 44.87 20.17
CA ARG A 83 -30.17 43.78 19.79
C ARG A 83 -30.74 42.44 20.23
N VAL A 84 -30.88 41.53 19.27
CA VAL A 84 -31.26 40.14 19.53
C VAL A 84 -30.05 39.24 19.33
N THR A 85 -29.78 38.34 20.28
CA THR A 85 -28.73 37.33 20.17
C THR A 85 -29.30 35.94 20.42
N VAL A 86 -28.91 34.97 19.60
CA VAL A 86 -29.32 33.58 19.77
C VAL A 86 -28.08 32.70 19.74
N ARG A 87 -27.79 32.06 20.87
CA ARG A 87 -26.72 31.06 20.98
C ARG A 87 -27.29 29.68 20.67
N VAL A 88 -26.75 29.02 19.65
CA VAL A 88 -27.23 27.72 19.19
C VAL A 88 -26.09 26.71 19.15
N ARG A 89 -26.35 25.52 19.69
CA ARG A 89 -25.45 24.37 19.62
C ARG A 89 -25.49 23.79 18.20
N THR A 90 -24.36 23.71 17.52
CA THR A 90 -24.26 23.11 16.19
C THR A 90 -24.51 21.59 16.24
N ALA A 91 -25.24 21.09 15.26
CA ALA A 91 -25.59 19.67 15.13
C ALA A 91 -25.24 19.12 13.74
N VAL A 92 -25.34 17.79 13.58
CA VAL A 92 -25.08 17.09 12.30
C VAL A 92 -26.08 17.52 11.21
N ASP A 93 -27.33 17.71 11.61
CA ASP A 93 -28.39 18.24 10.75
C ASP A 93 -28.53 19.75 10.99
N PRO A 94 -28.78 20.55 9.93
CA PRO A 94 -28.91 22.00 10.08
C PRO A 94 -30.06 22.38 11.03
N VAL A 95 -29.79 23.33 11.92
CA VAL A 95 -30.80 23.93 12.80
C VAL A 95 -31.38 25.16 12.11
N ARG A 96 -32.70 25.24 11.99
CA ARG A 96 -33.41 26.38 11.41
C ARG A 96 -34.12 27.17 12.49
N LEU A 97 -34.05 28.49 12.40
CA LEU A 97 -34.54 29.41 13.43
C LEU A 97 -35.31 30.56 12.79
N ARG A 98 -36.35 31.03 13.46
CA ARG A 98 -37.01 32.31 13.17
C ARG A 98 -37.20 33.09 14.47
N LEU A 99 -37.15 34.41 14.36
CA LEU A 99 -37.52 35.32 15.44
C LEU A 99 -38.93 35.82 15.16
N GLN A 100 -39.74 35.91 16.20
CA GLN A 100 -41.09 36.45 16.15
C GLN A 100 -41.22 37.57 17.18
N VAL A 101 -41.83 38.68 16.81
CA VAL A 101 -42.31 39.69 17.76
C VAL A 101 -43.73 39.31 18.13
N VAL A 102 -43.98 39.13 19.43
CA VAL A 102 -45.29 38.79 19.99
C VAL A 102 -45.76 39.97 20.81
N ASP A 103 -46.93 40.51 20.50
CA ASP A 103 -47.51 41.64 21.23
C ASP A 103 -48.05 41.22 22.61
N ALA A 104 -48.55 42.19 23.39
CA ALA A 104 -49.10 41.95 24.71
C ALA A 104 -50.36 41.05 24.71
N ALA A 105 -51.07 40.95 23.58
CA ALA A 105 -52.23 40.08 23.39
C ALA A 105 -51.83 38.66 22.95
N GLY A 106 -50.54 38.41 22.71
CA GLY A 106 -50.02 37.12 22.29
C GLY A 106 -50.02 36.91 20.76
N ALA A 107 -50.37 37.93 19.97
CA ALA A 107 -50.37 37.84 18.51
C ALA A 107 -48.96 38.06 17.94
N VAL A 108 -48.60 37.28 16.91
CA VAL A 108 -47.34 37.47 16.17
C VAL A 108 -47.51 38.65 15.22
N VAL A 109 -46.82 39.76 15.51
CA VAL A 109 -46.94 41.02 14.75
C VAL A 109 -45.78 41.26 13.78
N ALA A 110 -44.67 40.54 13.94
CA ALA A 110 -43.57 40.52 12.97
C ALA A 110 -42.81 39.19 13.01
N THR A 111 -42.30 38.72 11.87
CA THR A 111 -41.50 37.48 11.77
C THR A 111 -40.28 37.70 10.90
N SER A 112 -39.12 37.22 11.37
CA SER A 112 -37.89 37.30 10.61
C SER A 112 -37.86 36.29 9.45
N GLY A 113 -36.95 36.48 8.50
CA GLY A 113 -36.52 35.39 7.62
C GLY A 113 -35.98 34.17 8.40
N THR A 114 -35.82 33.03 7.73
CA THR A 114 -35.26 31.82 8.37
C THR A 114 -33.73 31.93 8.44
N ALA A 115 -33.17 31.85 9.64
CA ALA A 115 -31.73 31.65 9.82
C ALA A 115 -31.39 30.15 9.87
N THR A 116 -30.25 29.78 9.30
CA THR A 116 -29.76 28.39 9.32
C THR A 116 -28.40 28.29 10.00
N VAL A 117 -28.28 27.42 11.01
CA VAL A 117 -27.02 27.07 11.66
C VAL A 117 -26.59 25.68 11.19
N THR A 118 -25.45 25.59 10.52
CA THR A 118 -24.93 24.32 9.98
C THR A 118 -23.71 23.86 10.78
N GLY A 119 -23.72 22.59 11.22
CA GLY A 119 -22.55 21.97 11.83
C GLY A 119 -21.49 21.57 10.80
N THR A 120 -20.23 21.92 11.07
CA THR A 120 -19.08 21.42 10.31
C THR A 120 -18.46 20.21 11.03
N ALA A 121 -17.92 19.26 10.26
CA ALA A 121 -17.36 18.04 10.84
C ALA A 121 -16.19 18.35 11.80
N ILE A 122 -16.19 17.69 12.97
CA ILE A 122 -15.18 17.86 14.02
C ILE A 122 -13.81 17.47 13.48
N ALA A 123 -12.82 18.36 13.57
CA ALA A 123 -11.45 18.07 13.17
C ALA A 123 -10.90 16.85 13.91
N THR A 124 -10.20 15.97 13.21
CA THR A 124 -9.60 14.77 13.82
C THR A 124 -8.15 14.55 13.39
N SER A 125 -7.39 13.82 14.23
CA SER A 125 -6.01 13.42 13.95
C SER A 125 -5.82 11.91 14.11
N LEU A 126 -4.93 11.34 13.29
CA LEU A 126 -4.58 9.91 13.33
C LEU A 126 -3.09 9.73 13.60
N GLN A 127 -2.77 8.78 14.47
CA GLN A 127 -1.41 8.33 14.73
C GLN A 127 -1.30 6.82 14.54
N LEU A 128 -0.23 6.41 13.86
CA LEU A 128 0.10 5.00 13.61
C LEU A 128 1.35 4.63 14.41
N GLN A 129 1.21 3.61 15.24
CA GLN A 129 2.33 2.87 15.82
C GLN A 129 2.48 1.54 15.08
N SER A 130 3.70 1.28 14.60
CA SER A 130 4.09 0.05 13.91
C SER A 130 5.54 -0.29 14.23
N PRO A 131 5.96 -1.56 14.15
CA PRO A 131 7.37 -1.90 14.24
C PRO A 131 8.13 -1.32 13.04
N LYS A 132 9.42 -1.00 13.25
CA LYS A 132 10.34 -0.58 12.18
C LYS A 132 10.80 -1.76 11.32
N ARG A 133 10.83 -2.96 11.91
CA ARG A 133 11.32 -4.19 11.28
C ARG A 133 10.45 -5.38 11.66
N VAL A 134 10.24 -6.30 10.73
CA VAL A 134 9.57 -7.59 10.99
C VAL A 134 10.27 -8.71 10.21
N VAL A 135 10.46 -9.85 10.86
CA VAL A 135 10.95 -11.06 10.17
C VAL A 135 9.84 -11.60 9.28
N ASP A 136 10.16 -11.96 8.05
CA ASP A 136 9.21 -12.50 7.09
C ASP A 136 8.42 -13.70 7.65
N HIS A 137 7.13 -13.77 7.33
CA HIS A 137 6.13 -14.69 7.93
C HIS A 137 5.76 -14.42 9.39
N ARG A 138 6.48 -13.56 10.14
CA ARG A 138 6.08 -13.20 11.50
C ARG A 138 4.98 -12.14 11.48
N LYS A 139 4.07 -12.26 12.43
CA LYS A 139 3.00 -11.27 12.64
C LYS A 139 3.57 -10.03 13.32
N ALA A 140 3.09 -8.87 12.92
CA ALA A 140 3.37 -7.56 13.50
C ALA A 140 2.05 -6.89 13.89
N ARG A 141 2.04 -6.21 15.04
CA ARG A 141 0.90 -5.43 15.54
C ARG A 141 1.01 -3.98 15.06
N PHE A 142 -0.11 -3.46 14.54
CA PHE A 142 -0.27 -2.06 14.14
C PHE A 142 -1.37 -1.44 14.99
N VAL A 143 -1.08 -0.32 15.64
CA VAL A 143 -2.01 0.36 16.55
C VAL A 143 -2.38 1.72 15.95
N ALA A 144 -3.68 1.97 15.89
CA ALA A 144 -4.25 3.24 15.49
C ALA A 144 -4.72 4.01 16.73
N THR A 145 -4.32 5.27 16.80
CA THR A 145 -4.88 6.25 17.73
C THR A 145 -5.59 7.33 16.92
N TRP A 146 -6.86 7.57 17.24
CA TRP A 146 -7.73 8.54 16.57
C TRP A 146 -8.29 9.50 17.61
N ARG A 147 -8.02 10.80 17.44
CA ARG A 147 -8.45 11.85 18.37
C ARG A 147 -9.33 12.86 17.65
N ALA A 148 -10.42 13.26 18.29
CA ALA A 148 -11.19 14.44 17.90
C ALA A 148 -10.58 15.69 18.57
N ALA A 149 -10.74 16.86 17.95
CA ALA A 149 -10.31 18.13 18.54
C ALA A 149 -11.08 18.45 19.84
N HIS A 150 -12.35 18.05 19.90
CA HIS A 150 -13.24 18.17 21.05
C HIS A 150 -14.32 17.09 21.01
N GLY A 151 -15.09 16.99 22.09
CA GLY A 151 -16.18 16.02 22.21
C GLY A 151 -15.68 14.58 22.42
N PRO A 152 -16.53 13.57 22.18
CA PRO A 152 -16.22 12.19 22.51
C PRO A 152 -15.12 11.61 21.62
N ALA A 153 -14.37 10.68 22.20
CA ALA A 153 -13.35 9.94 21.47
C ALA A 153 -13.97 9.15 20.29
N PRO A 154 -13.46 9.31 19.06
CA PRO A 154 -14.07 8.69 17.89
C PRO A 154 -14.15 7.16 17.98
N THR A 155 -15.24 6.60 17.46
CA THR A 155 -15.44 5.15 17.28
C THR A 155 -15.82 4.89 15.83
N GLY A 156 -15.22 3.87 15.20
CA GLY A 156 -15.45 3.58 13.80
C GLY A 156 -14.34 2.75 13.16
N SER A 157 -14.15 2.88 11.86
CA SER A 157 -13.14 2.14 11.10
C SER A 157 -12.14 3.06 10.41
N VAL A 158 -10.86 2.78 10.58
CA VAL A 158 -9.77 3.45 9.85
C VAL A 158 -9.08 2.46 8.91
N ARG A 159 -8.68 2.93 7.73
CA ARG A 159 -7.98 2.11 6.74
C ARG A 159 -6.48 2.16 7.03
N LEU A 160 -5.86 1.01 7.24
CA LEU A 160 -4.41 0.86 7.17
C LEU A 160 -4.02 0.69 5.70
N GLU A 161 -3.33 1.66 5.14
CA GLU A 161 -2.82 1.64 3.77
C GLU A 161 -1.33 1.29 3.75
N PHE A 162 -0.88 0.59 2.71
CA PHE A 162 0.50 0.19 2.46
C PHE A 162 0.95 0.65 1.08
N ARG A 163 2.17 1.17 0.99
CA ARG A 163 2.87 1.45 -0.27
C ARG A 163 4.17 0.67 -0.28
N LYS A 164 4.31 -0.24 -1.25
CA LYS A 164 5.52 -1.04 -1.44
C LYS A 164 6.71 -0.15 -1.82
N ALA A 165 7.89 -0.44 -1.27
CA ALA A 165 9.13 0.23 -1.65
C ALA A 165 9.34 0.18 -3.18
N GLY A 166 9.82 1.28 -3.75
CA GLY A 166 9.97 1.44 -5.21
C GLY A 166 8.67 1.69 -5.98
N THR A 167 7.51 1.79 -5.32
CA THR A 167 6.22 2.09 -5.96
C THR A 167 5.61 3.39 -5.44
N LYS A 168 4.74 4.01 -6.25
CA LYS A 168 4.01 5.24 -5.87
C LYS A 168 2.59 4.99 -5.34
N THR A 169 2.03 3.80 -5.60
CA THR A 169 0.62 3.48 -5.34
C THR A 169 0.38 2.97 -3.92
N TRP A 170 -0.57 3.58 -3.21
CA TRP A 170 -1.09 3.09 -1.93
C TRP A 170 -2.19 2.06 -2.15
N ARG A 171 -2.17 0.98 -1.36
CA ARG A 171 -3.17 -0.09 -1.37
C ARG A 171 -3.71 -0.30 0.03
N LYS A 172 -4.95 -0.77 0.16
CA LYS A 172 -5.49 -1.20 1.46
C LYS A 172 -4.71 -2.41 1.95
N ALA A 173 -4.07 -2.31 3.12
CA ALA A 173 -3.49 -3.44 3.81
C ALA A 173 -4.53 -4.11 4.69
N ARG A 174 -5.16 -3.35 5.60
CA ARG A 174 -6.18 -3.83 6.54
C ARG A 174 -7.18 -2.70 6.87
N THR A 175 -8.26 -3.07 7.53
CA THR A 175 -9.12 -2.13 8.27
C THR A 175 -8.86 -2.33 9.75
N ILE A 176 -8.81 -1.24 10.52
CA ILE A 176 -8.70 -1.27 11.97
C ILE A 176 -10.00 -0.71 12.55
N SER A 177 -10.69 -1.52 13.34
CA SER A 177 -11.81 -1.07 14.16
C SER A 177 -11.27 -0.31 15.37
N VAL A 178 -11.71 0.92 15.53
CA VAL A 178 -11.31 1.85 16.59
C VAL A 178 -12.51 2.02 17.52
N ARG A 179 -12.30 1.81 18.82
CA ARG A 179 -13.29 2.05 19.88
C ARG A 179 -12.71 3.04 20.87
N LYS A 180 -13.46 4.09 21.20
CA LYS A 180 -13.02 5.16 22.13
C LYS A 180 -11.61 5.67 21.78
N GLY A 181 -11.36 5.93 20.49
CA GLY A 181 -10.11 6.52 20.00
C GLY A 181 -8.92 5.57 19.81
N THR A 182 -9.01 4.29 20.15
CA THR A 182 -7.90 3.33 19.89
C THR A 182 -8.35 2.02 19.23
N GLY A 183 -7.47 1.40 18.46
CA GLY A 183 -7.72 0.13 17.79
C GLY A 183 -6.43 -0.50 17.29
N SER A 184 -6.43 -1.80 17.00
CA SER A 184 -5.25 -2.47 16.45
C SER A 184 -5.59 -3.62 15.52
N VAL A 185 -4.62 -3.98 14.67
CA VAL A 185 -4.66 -5.18 13.83
C VAL A 185 -3.29 -5.86 13.86
N THR A 186 -3.30 -7.19 13.80
CA THR A 186 -2.09 -8.00 13.74
C THR A 186 -2.13 -8.88 12.48
N PHE A 187 -1.11 -8.78 11.63
CA PHE A 187 -0.95 -9.61 10.43
C PHE A 187 0.53 -9.75 10.10
N ALA A 188 0.91 -10.57 9.12
CA ALA A 188 2.31 -10.72 8.68
C ALA A 188 2.59 -9.86 7.43
N PRO A 189 3.25 -8.69 7.57
CA PRO A 189 3.73 -7.94 6.42
C PRO A 189 4.72 -8.79 5.63
N ARG A 190 4.60 -8.72 4.30
CA ARG A 190 5.52 -9.43 3.41
C ARG A 190 6.52 -8.47 2.82
N ASP A 191 6.13 -7.30 2.32
CA ASP A 191 7.04 -6.43 1.58
C ASP A 191 7.55 -5.23 2.39
N ASP A 192 8.74 -4.78 2.03
CA ASP A 192 9.28 -3.49 2.47
C ASP A 192 8.39 -2.36 1.97
N GLY A 193 8.24 -1.33 2.79
CA GLY A 193 7.53 -0.14 2.35
C GLY A 193 7.10 0.76 3.48
N ARG A 194 5.98 1.45 3.26
CA ARG A 194 5.45 2.44 4.20
C ARG A 194 3.98 2.15 4.47
N TYR A 195 3.58 2.37 5.72
CA TYR A 195 2.21 2.29 6.19
C TYR A 195 1.69 3.65 6.62
N ARG A 196 0.40 3.88 6.45
CA ARG A 196 -0.32 5.03 7.02
C ARG A 196 -1.76 4.67 7.35
N LEU A 197 -2.38 5.43 8.22
CA LEU A 197 -3.82 5.35 8.46
C LEU A 197 -4.53 6.40 7.62
N ARG A 198 -5.71 6.06 7.13
CA ARG A 198 -6.61 6.97 6.43
C ARG A 198 -8.04 6.78 6.93
N PHE A 199 -8.67 7.88 7.32
CA PHE A 199 -10.09 7.96 7.63
C PHE A 199 -10.77 8.85 6.58
N ALA A 200 -11.86 8.37 5.99
CA ALA A 200 -12.51 9.03 4.87
C ALA A 200 -13.34 10.26 5.27
N GLY A 201 -13.59 10.45 6.57
CA GLY A 201 -14.55 11.42 7.08
C GLY A 201 -15.94 10.81 7.22
N THR A 202 -16.73 11.37 8.12
CA THR A 202 -18.19 11.18 8.24
C THR A 202 -18.84 12.57 8.33
N ARG A 203 -20.16 12.64 8.46
CA ARG A 203 -20.84 13.91 8.74
C ARG A 203 -20.39 14.53 10.08
N THR A 204 -20.04 13.69 11.06
CA THR A 204 -19.60 14.11 12.40
C THR A 204 -18.11 14.43 12.48
N TYR A 205 -17.25 13.61 11.86
CA TYR A 205 -15.80 13.72 12.01
C TYR A 205 -15.13 14.00 10.66
N ALA A 206 -14.26 15.00 10.63
CA ALA A 206 -13.50 15.35 9.45
C ALA A 206 -12.54 14.22 9.05
N ARG A 207 -12.25 14.13 7.75
CA ARG A 207 -11.26 13.20 7.19
C ARG A 207 -9.88 13.44 7.80
N ALA A 208 -9.10 12.38 7.98
CA ALA A 208 -7.75 12.47 8.52
C ALA A 208 -6.81 11.42 7.89
N THR A 209 -5.52 11.72 7.84
CA THR A 209 -4.46 10.79 7.39
C THR A 209 -3.28 10.90 8.36
N SER A 210 -2.73 9.77 8.80
CA SER A 210 -1.56 9.79 9.67
C SER A 210 -0.27 10.05 8.89
N PRO A 211 0.82 10.49 9.56
CA PRO A 211 2.16 10.36 9.02
C PRO A 211 2.48 8.92 8.60
N THR A 212 3.41 8.76 7.65
CA THR A 212 3.83 7.43 7.19
C THR A 212 4.84 6.80 8.14
N ARG A 213 4.76 5.49 8.36
CA ARG A 213 5.76 4.69 9.09
C ARG A 213 6.41 3.68 8.15
N ALA A 214 7.74 3.68 8.10
CA ALA A 214 8.49 2.70 7.33
C ALA A 214 8.52 1.35 8.06
N LEU A 215 8.49 0.27 7.29
CA LEU A 215 8.67 -1.09 7.79
C LEU A 215 9.59 -1.85 6.84
N ASP A 216 10.63 -2.41 7.43
CA ASP A 216 11.62 -3.29 6.82
C ASP A 216 11.23 -4.76 7.08
N ASN A 217 10.91 -5.49 6.02
CA ASN A 217 10.74 -6.93 6.10
C ASN A 217 12.13 -7.56 5.93
N VAL A 218 12.52 -8.41 6.87
CA VAL A 218 13.83 -9.06 6.86
C VAL A 218 13.69 -10.56 6.67
N PRO A 219 14.65 -11.21 5.99
CA PRO A 219 14.62 -12.65 5.78
C PRO A 219 14.62 -13.42 7.11
N PRO A 220 13.93 -14.58 7.19
CA PRO A 220 13.97 -15.43 8.37
C PRO A 220 15.22 -16.33 8.43
N GLY A 221 15.97 -16.43 7.33
CA GLY A 221 17.19 -17.21 7.20
C GLY A 221 18.44 -16.33 7.16
N ALA A 222 19.58 -16.94 7.45
CA ALA A 222 20.87 -16.27 7.34
C ALA A 222 21.21 -15.98 5.87
N LYS A 223 21.62 -14.74 5.58
CA LYS A 223 22.13 -14.36 4.26
C LYS A 223 23.46 -15.07 3.97
N VAL A 224 23.68 -15.47 2.73
CA VAL A 224 24.96 -15.94 2.23
C VAL A 224 25.84 -14.75 1.87
N VAL A 225 26.92 -14.59 2.62
CA VAL A 225 27.95 -13.56 2.39
C VAL A 225 29.14 -14.28 1.77
N LEU A 226 29.50 -13.89 0.55
CA LEU A 226 30.70 -14.38 -0.11
C LEU A 226 31.92 -13.57 0.35
N PRO A 227 33.13 -14.17 0.38
CA PRO A 227 34.35 -13.44 0.72
C PRO A 227 34.59 -12.24 -0.19
N ARG A 228 35.30 -11.24 0.33
CA ARG A 228 35.73 -10.09 -0.47
C ARG A 228 36.59 -10.57 -1.64
N GLY A 229 36.34 -10.06 -2.83
CA GLY A 229 37.04 -10.47 -4.05
C GLY A 229 36.50 -11.75 -4.72
N ALA A 230 35.54 -12.45 -4.10
CA ALA A 230 34.87 -13.58 -4.76
C ALA A 230 34.16 -13.10 -6.04
N PRO A 231 34.31 -13.81 -7.18
CA PRO A 231 33.64 -13.45 -8.41
C PRO A 231 32.12 -13.64 -8.24
N ARG A 232 31.33 -12.78 -8.88
CA ARG A 232 29.86 -12.81 -8.76
C ARG A 232 29.22 -13.52 -9.94
N PRO A 233 28.19 -14.35 -9.71
CA PRO A 233 27.41 -14.92 -10.80
C PRO A 233 26.65 -13.82 -11.55
N SER A 234 26.23 -14.14 -12.77
CA SER A 234 25.31 -13.31 -13.55
C SER A 234 23.99 -13.11 -12.80
N SER A 235 23.48 -11.88 -12.81
CA SER A 235 22.24 -11.53 -12.11
C SER A 235 21.02 -12.20 -12.75
N LEU A 236 20.12 -12.71 -11.91
CA LEU A 236 18.78 -13.14 -12.31
C LEU A 236 17.72 -12.43 -11.46
N PRO A 237 16.52 -12.19 -12.01
CA PRO A 237 15.39 -11.79 -11.19
C PRO A 237 15.17 -12.77 -10.04
N ALA A 238 14.88 -12.25 -8.86
CA ALA A 238 14.67 -13.08 -7.70
C ALA A 238 13.33 -13.85 -7.83
N GLN A 239 13.35 -15.17 -7.62
CA GLN A 239 12.15 -16.02 -7.71
C GLN A 239 11.11 -15.61 -6.66
N PRO A 240 9.80 -15.72 -6.93
CA PRO A 240 8.77 -15.31 -5.97
C PRO A 240 9.01 -15.88 -4.56
N ARG A 241 8.81 -15.04 -3.54
CA ARG A 241 8.85 -15.49 -2.15
C ARG A 241 7.74 -16.51 -1.91
N ALA A 242 8.05 -17.58 -1.20
CA ALA A 242 7.07 -18.61 -0.90
C ALA A 242 5.95 -18.05 -0.02
N SER A 243 4.74 -18.58 -0.16
CA SER A 243 3.60 -18.22 0.70
C SER A 243 3.72 -18.80 2.12
N ARG A 244 4.54 -19.82 2.31
CA ARG A 244 4.77 -20.50 3.58
C ARG A 244 6.24 -20.85 3.81
N GLN A 245 6.66 -20.88 5.06
CA GLN A 245 7.99 -21.28 5.50
C GLN A 245 8.07 -22.80 5.71
N ALA A 246 7.82 -23.57 4.66
CA ALA A 246 7.94 -25.02 4.63
C ALA A 246 8.42 -25.47 3.24
N ALA A 247 9.09 -26.61 3.13
CA ALA A 247 9.62 -27.09 1.84
C ALA A 247 8.54 -27.22 0.76
N ASP A 248 7.32 -27.68 1.12
CA ASP A 248 6.17 -27.72 0.21
C ASP A 248 6.50 -28.37 -1.15
N ALA A 249 7.20 -29.50 -1.13
CA ALA A 249 7.58 -30.16 -2.36
C ALA A 249 6.33 -30.72 -3.05
N LYS A 250 6.13 -30.38 -4.33
CA LYS A 250 5.03 -30.85 -5.17
C LYS A 250 5.59 -31.43 -6.45
N ILE A 251 5.18 -32.65 -6.78
CA ILE A 251 5.52 -33.32 -8.04
C ILE A 251 4.28 -33.28 -8.91
N SER A 252 4.41 -32.82 -10.14
CA SER A 252 3.30 -32.85 -11.10
C SER A 252 3.78 -33.25 -12.50
N ARG A 253 2.83 -33.65 -13.35
CA ARG A 253 3.06 -33.71 -14.80
C ARG A 253 3.39 -32.31 -15.34
N LEU A 254 4.01 -32.25 -16.52
CA LEU A 254 4.25 -30.99 -17.22
C LEU A 254 2.93 -30.48 -17.81
N SER A 255 2.54 -29.25 -17.47
CA SER A 255 1.44 -28.56 -18.15
C SER A 255 1.79 -28.28 -19.62
N ASP A 256 0.80 -27.99 -20.46
CA ASP A 256 1.06 -27.66 -21.87
C ASP A 256 1.94 -26.43 -22.03
N SER A 257 1.74 -25.41 -21.17
CA SER A 257 2.55 -24.20 -21.16
C SER A 257 4.02 -24.47 -20.83
N VAL A 258 4.28 -25.31 -19.81
CA VAL A 258 5.63 -25.73 -19.41
C VAL A 258 6.28 -26.55 -20.53
N TRP A 259 5.53 -27.50 -21.11
CA TRP A 259 6.02 -28.31 -22.21
C TRP A 259 6.35 -27.48 -23.45
N LYS A 260 5.47 -26.55 -23.83
CA LYS A 260 5.67 -25.64 -24.97
C LYS A 260 6.93 -24.80 -24.80
N SER A 261 7.24 -24.33 -23.58
CA SER A 261 8.47 -23.56 -23.34
C SER A 261 9.75 -24.39 -23.42
N MET A 262 9.67 -25.70 -23.15
CA MET A 262 10.83 -26.60 -23.21
C MET A 262 11.19 -27.03 -24.64
N LYS A 263 10.20 -27.16 -25.53
CA LYS A 263 10.41 -27.58 -26.92
C LYS A 263 11.32 -26.59 -27.67
N GLY A 264 12.31 -27.11 -28.39
CA GLY A 264 13.34 -26.32 -29.08
C GLY A 264 14.36 -25.68 -28.13
N ARG A 265 14.33 -26.05 -26.83
CA ARG A 265 15.25 -25.54 -25.80
C ARG A 265 15.84 -26.72 -25.03
N SER A 266 15.27 -27.06 -23.87
CA SER A 266 15.74 -28.20 -23.06
C SER A 266 15.23 -29.55 -23.58
N TRP A 267 14.25 -29.55 -24.50
CA TRP A 267 13.75 -30.74 -25.18
C TRP A 267 13.64 -30.51 -26.70
N HIS A 268 13.94 -31.52 -27.52
CA HIS A 268 13.78 -31.51 -28.96
C HIS A 268 13.59 -32.94 -29.52
N ALA A 269 13.29 -33.08 -30.81
CA ALA A 269 13.21 -34.39 -31.46
C ALA A 269 14.55 -35.15 -31.33
N GLY A 270 14.47 -36.45 -31.01
CA GLY A 270 15.64 -37.29 -30.73
C GLY A 270 16.06 -37.36 -29.26
N CYS A 271 15.42 -36.61 -28.36
CA CYS A 271 15.66 -36.76 -26.92
C CYS A 271 15.25 -38.14 -26.40
N PRO A 272 16.03 -38.75 -25.48
CA PRO A 272 15.76 -40.11 -25.01
C PRO A 272 14.55 -40.22 -24.06
N VAL A 273 13.98 -39.08 -23.64
CA VAL A 273 12.90 -39.02 -22.66
C VAL A 273 11.77 -38.16 -23.21
N GLY A 274 10.58 -38.75 -23.29
CA GLY A 274 9.36 -38.08 -23.72
C GLY A 274 8.67 -37.28 -22.61
N ARG A 275 7.66 -36.48 -22.98
CA ARG A 275 6.86 -35.67 -22.04
C ARG A 275 6.25 -36.50 -20.90
N SER A 276 5.73 -37.69 -21.22
CA SER A 276 5.09 -38.62 -20.26
C SER A 276 6.02 -39.01 -19.11
N ASP A 277 7.32 -38.92 -19.36
CA ASP A 277 8.37 -39.43 -18.49
C ASP A 277 9.03 -38.34 -17.66
N LEU A 278 8.71 -37.08 -17.94
CA LEU A 278 9.19 -35.95 -17.18
C LEU A 278 8.16 -35.49 -16.14
N ARG A 279 8.69 -35.03 -15.01
CA ARG A 279 7.93 -34.39 -13.93
C ARG A 279 8.58 -33.08 -13.59
N ILE A 280 7.76 -32.11 -13.24
CA ILE A 280 8.23 -30.88 -12.62
C ILE A 280 8.11 -31.04 -11.10
N VAL A 281 9.22 -30.84 -10.40
CA VAL A 281 9.27 -30.75 -8.96
C VAL A 281 9.33 -29.28 -8.59
N ARG A 282 8.33 -28.83 -7.85
CA ARG A 282 8.29 -27.47 -7.29
C ARG A 282 8.55 -27.56 -5.80
N VAL A 283 9.50 -26.79 -5.29
CA VAL A 283 9.91 -26.85 -3.89
C VAL A 283 10.33 -25.48 -3.39
N ASN A 284 10.02 -25.17 -2.15
CA ASN A 284 10.52 -23.98 -1.48
C ASN A 284 11.95 -24.25 -1.01
N TYR A 285 12.82 -23.26 -1.19
CA TYR A 285 14.23 -23.35 -0.80
C TYR A 285 14.65 -22.07 -0.08
N TRP A 286 15.70 -22.17 0.73
CA TRP A 286 16.36 -21.01 1.32
C TRP A 286 17.24 -20.35 0.27
N ALA A 287 16.91 -19.15 -0.15
CA ALA A 287 17.73 -18.38 -1.06
C ALA A 287 18.95 -17.78 -0.36
N PHE A 288 19.95 -17.39 -1.15
CA PHE A 288 21.17 -16.76 -0.64
C PHE A 288 20.90 -15.42 0.05
N ASP A 289 19.78 -14.76 -0.22
CA ASP A 289 19.35 -13.56 0.49
C ASP A 289 18.61 -13.87 1.81
N GLY A 290 18.55 -15.14 2.21
CA GLY A 290 17.91 -15.61 3.44
C GLY A 290 16.39 -15.75 3.34
N TYR A 291 15.76 -15.34 2.24
CA TYR A 291 14.32 -15.52 2.04
C TYR A 291 14.00 -16.95 1.61
N VAL A 292 12.78 -17.40 1.92
CA VAL A 292 12.26 -18.63 1.31
C VAL A 292 11.64 -18.30 -0.04
N ARG A 293 12.12 -18.94 -1.10
CA ARG A 293 11.66 -18.73 -2.49
C ARG A 293 11.15 -20.04 -3.10
N ARG A 294 10.30 -19.94 -4.13
CA ARG A 294 9.74 -21.10 -4.84
C ARG A 294 10.57 -21.44 -6.08
N GLY A 295 11.15 -22.64 -6.07
CA GLY A 295 11.93 -23.25 -7.15
C GLY A 295 11.12 -24.19 -8.04
N GLU A 296 11.62 -24.41 -9.25
CA GLU A 296 11.13 -25.41 -10.21
C GLU A 296 12.30 -26.14 -10.87
N ILE A 297 12.23 -27.47 -10.89
CA ILE A 297 13.19 -28.32 -11.59
C ILE A 297 12.44 -29.43 -12.33
N VAL A 298 12.87 -29.74 -13.56
CA VAL A 298 12.30 -30.85 -14.35
C VAL A 298 13.24 -32.03 -14.25
N VAL A 299 12.71 -33.21 -13.97
CA VAL A 299 13.47 -34.47 -13.86
C VAL A 299 12.63 -35.64 -14.38
N HIS A 300 13.25 -36.80 -14.54
CA HIS A 300 12.55 -38.02 -14.92
C HIS A 300 11.63 -38.51 -13.78
N ARG A 301 10.48 -39.11 -14.12
CA ARG A 301 9.46 -39.57 -13.15
C ARG A 301 10.03 -40.52 -12.08
N LYS A 302 11.01 -41.36 -12.46
CA LYS A 302 11.71 -42.31 -11.58
C LYS A 302 12.55 -41.62 -10.49
N VAL A 303 13.08 -40.42 -10.74
CA VAL A 303 13.90 -39.69 -9.75
C VAL A 303 13.13 -38.56 -9.06
N ALA A 304 11.96 -38.16 -9.57
CA ALA A 304 11.18 -37.04 -9.03
C ALA A 304 10.91 -37.14 -7.52
N GLY A 305 10.59 -38.34 -7.01
CA GLY A 305 10.41 -38.59 -5.58
C GLY A 305 11.71 -38.39 -4.78
N LYS A 306 12.85 -38.85 -5.30
CA LYS A 306 14.18 -38.63 -4.71
C LYS A 306 14.51 -37.14 -4.66
N THR A 307 14.31 -36.43 -5.77
CA THR A 307 14.50 -34.99 -5.89
C THR A 307 13.69 -34.21 -4.86
N ALA A 308 12.40 -34.52 -4.73
CA ALA A 308 11.51 -33.87 -3.77
C ALA A 308 11.98 -34.07 -2.31
N ARG A 309 12.38 -35.30 -1.95
CA ARG A 309 12.91 -35.61 -0.62
C ARG A 309 14.24 -34.94 -0.36
N ALA A 310 15.17 -34.96 -1.31
CA ALA A 310 16.47 -34.32 -1.20
C ALA A 310 16.34 -32.80 -0.97
N PHE A 311 15.57 -32.09 -1.81
CA PHE A 311 15.37 -30.66 -1.60
C PHE A 311 14.55 -30.33 -0.35
N THR A 312 13.64 -31.21 0.07
CA THR A 312 12.96 -31.06 1.37
C THR A 312 13.95 -31.18 2.53
N ALA A 313 14.87 -32.13 2.47
CA ALA A 313 15.91 -32.28 3.48
C ALA A 313 16.87 -31.08 3.44
N MET A 314 17.27 -30.59 2.26
CA MET A 314 18.08 -29.37 2.14
C MET A 314 17.37 -28.16 2.77
N PHE A 315 16.06 -28.01 2.54
CA PHE A 315 15.26 -26.95 3.15
C PHE A 315 15.26 -27.06 4.69
N LYS A 316 15.05 -28.27 5.23
CA LYS A 316 15.08 -28.52 6.69
C LYS A 316 16.46 -28.24 7.29
N GLY A 317 17.53 -28.65 6.61
CA GLY A 317 18.92 -28.38 6.98
C GLY A 317 19.38 -26.94 6.69
N ARG A 318 18.50 -26.08 6.16
CA ARG A 318 18.80 -24.69 5.78
C ARG A 318 19.97 -24.55 4.82
N HIS A 319 20.20 -25.53 3.96
CA HIS A 319 21.21 -25.48 2.90
C HIS A 319 20.75 -24.52 1.79
N PRO A 320 21.46 -23.40 1.55
CA PRO A 320 21.01 -22.40 0.61
C PRO A 320 21.14 -22.85 -0.84
N ILE A 321 20.19 -22.46 -1.67
CA ILE A 321 20.25 -22.56 -3.13
C ILE A 321 20.11 -21.15 -3.69
N ARG A 322 20.91 -20.74 -4.67
CA ARG A 322 20.80 -19.37 -5.18
C ARG A 322 19.57 -19.21 -6.06
N HIS A 323 19.52 -20.01 -7.12
CA HIS A 323 18.43 -20.04 -8.07
C HIS A 323 18.04 -21.49 -8.42
N MET A 324 16.76 -21.69 -8.69
CA MET A 324 16.18 -22.95 -9.15
C MET A 324 15.09 -22.65 -10.18
N TYR A 325 15.51 -22.13 -11.32
CA TYR A 325 14.72 -21.97 -12.52
C TYR A 325 14.87 -23.20 -13.41
N ARG A 326 13.82 -23.51 -14.19
CA ARG A 326 13.93 -24.48 -15.28
C ARG A 326 14.96 -24.01 -16.30
N VAL A 327 15.80 -24.94 -16.77
CA VAL A 327 16.93 -24.61 -17.64
C VAL A 327 16.50 -24.08 -19.03
N ASP A 328 15.28 -24.37 -19.50
CA ASP A 328 14.75 -23.80 -20.75
C ASP A 328 14.67 -22.27 -20.76
N ARG A 329 14.66 -21.64 -19.57
CA ARG A 329 14.75 -20.18 -19.42
C ARG A 329 15.97 -19.59 -20.12
N PHE A 330 17.09 -20.31 -20.16
CA PHE A 330 18.37 -19.79 -20.67
C PHE A 330 18.50 -19.84 -22.20
N GLY A 331 17.47 -20.30 -22.90
CA GLY A 331 17.43 -20.35 -24.36
C GLY A 331 18.19 -21.52 -24.95
N TRP A 332 18.12 -21.66 -26.27
CA TRP A 332 18.82 -22.69 -27.03
C TRP A 332 20.30 -22.35 -27.21
N SER A 333 21.16 -23.35 -27.05
CA SER A 333 22.57 -23.28 -27.41
C SER A 333 22.85 -24.13 -28.65
N LYS A 334 23.31 -23.48 -29.72
CA LYS A 334 23.70 -24.16 -30.96
C LYS A 334 24.83 -25.17 -30.76
N SER A 335 25.75 -24.90 -29.83
CA SER A 335 26.90 -25.78 -29.55
C SER A 335 26.54 -26.97 -28.68
N LEU A 336 25.64 -26.79 -27.71
CA LEU A 336 25.21 -27.89 -26.83
C LEU A 336 24.09 -28.73 -27.45
N LYS A 337 23.39 -28.16 -28.45
CA LYS A 337 22.15 -28.71 -29.01
C LYS A 337 21.14 -29.02 -27.90
N GLY A 338 20.90 -28.03 -27.05
CA GLY A 338 20.01 -28.09 -25.90
C GLY A 338 19.89 -26.72 -25.23
N ALA A 339 19.34 -26.65 -24.02
CA ALA A 339 19.29 -25.38 -23.30
C ALA A 339 20.70 -24.90 -22.91
N ASP A 340 20.92 -23.59 -22.87
CA ASP A 340 22.23 -22.95 -22.61
C ASP A 340 22.66 -23.14 -21.15
N ASP A 341 23.28 -24.30 -20.93
CA ASP A 341 23.85 -24.76 -19.67
C ASP A 341 24.91 -23.82 -19.11
N ARG A 342 25.75 -23.22 -19.99
CA ARG A 342 26.79 -22.28 -19.57
C ARG A 342 26.18 -20.99 -19.02
N LYS A 343 25.10 -20.49 -19.62
CA LYS A 343 24.34 -19.36 -19.06
C LYS A 343 23.67 -19.73 -17.73
N SER A 344 23.12 -20.95 -17.61
CA SER A 344 22.54 -21.47 -16.37
C SER A 344 23.58 -21.50 -15.24
N MET A 345 24.75 -22.11 -15.47
CA MET A 345 25.82 -22.18 -14.48
C MET A 345 26.41 -20.81 -14.13
N ARG A 346 26.61 -19.90 -15.12
CA ARG A 346 27.07 -18.54 -14.85
C ARG A 346 26.10 -17.76 -13.96
N ALA A 347 24.83 -18.08 -14.01
CA ALA A 347 23.80 -17.52 -13.16
C ALA A 347 23.57 -18.31 -11.86
N ASP A 348 24.43 -19.30 -11.57
CA ASP A 348 24.35 -20.17 -10.39
C ASP A 348 22.99 -20.85 -10.21
N ASN A 349 22.43 -21.32 -11.32
CA ASN A 349 21.13 -21.95 -11.34
C ASN A 349 21.24 -23.47 -11.09
N THR A 350 20.62 -23.93 -10.01
CA THR A 350 20.38 -25.34 -9.74
C THR A 350 19.44 -25.90 -10.80
N SER A 351 19.84 -26.96 -11.49
CA SER A 351 19.20 -27.42 -12.72
C SER A 351 19.10 -28.95 -12.80
N GLY A 352 18.23 -29.44 -13.70
CA GLY A 352 17.93 -30.87 -13.86
C GLY A 352 17.93 -31.24 -15.34
N PHE A 353 16.82 -31.79 -15.84
CA PHE A 353 16.65 -32.23 -17.23
C PHE A 353 17.08 -31.16 -18.25
N ASN A 354 18.08 -31.52 -19.07
CA ASN A 354 18.53 -30.76 -20.23
C ASN A 354 18.96 -31.77 -21.29
N CYS A 355 18.14 -31.96 -22.32
CA CYS A 355 18.49 -32.81 -23.45
C CYS A 355 19.57 -32.14 -24.29
N ARG A 356 20.82 -32.47 -23.98
CA ARG A 356 22.02 -32.01 -24.66
C ARG A 356 23.09 -33.09 -24.71
N LYS A 357 24.05 -32.92 -25.61
CA LYS A 357 25.31 -33.67 -25.53
C LYS A 357 26.13 -33.18 -24.33
N VAL A 358 27.05 -34.02 -23.85
CA VAL A 358 28.10 -33.57 -22.92
C VAL A 358 28.94 -32.50 -23.63
N VAL A 359 29.30 -31.43 -22.92
CA VAL A 359 30.08 -30.31 -23.47
C VAL A 359 31.38 -30.87 -24.08
N GLY A 360 31.56 -30.69 -25.39
CA GLY A 360 32.77 -31.15 -26.10
C GLY A 360 32.86 -32.65 -26.36
N ARG A 361 31.78 -33.43 -26.22
CA ARG A 361 31.76 -34.88 -26.51
C ARG A 361 30.52 -35.29 -27.32
N SER A 362 30.62 -36.41 -28.03
CA SER A 362 29.50 -37.03 -28.77
C SER A 362 28.48 -37.76 -27.87
N VAL A 363 28.85 -38.02 -26.61
CA VAL A 363 28.04 -38.75 -25.62
C VAL A 363 26.94 -37.87 -25.01
N ARG A 364 25.76 -38.44 -24.77
CA ARG A 364 24.64 -37.75 -24.11
C ARG A 364 24.92 -37.51 -22.63
N SER A 365 24.59 -36.32 -22.14
CA SER A 365 24.71 -35.98 -20.72
C SER A 365 23.74 -36.81 -19.88
N PRO A 366 24.07 -37.17 -18.62
CA PRO A 366 23.09 -37.72 -17.68
C PRO A 366 21.82 -36.84 -17.52
N HIS A 367 21.95 -35.52 -17.69
CA HIS A 367 20.82 -34.59 -17.70
C HIS A 367 19.85 -34.84 -18.85
N ALA A 368 20.30 -35.41 -19.97
CA ALA A 368 19.43 -35.72 -21.10
C ALA A 368 18.45 -36.86 -20.79
N TYR A 369 18.77 -37.69 -19.80
CA TYR A 369 17.87 -38.74 -19.29
C TYR A 369 17.02 -38.26 -18.11
N GLY A 370 17.20 -37.01 -17.67
CA GLY A 370 16.48 -36.42 -16.54
C GLY A 370 16.81 -37.05 -15.18
N ARG A 371 17.90 -37.81 -15.07
CA ARG A 371 18.30 -38.47 -13.81
C ARG A 371 19.28 -37.65 -12.95
N ALA A 372 19.91 -36.63 -13.53
CA ALA A 372 20.92 -35.81 -12.85
C ALA A 372 20.39 -34.45 -12.40
N ILE A 373 21.04 -33.91 -11.36
CA ILE A 373 20.80 -32.58 -10.79
C ILE A 373 22.14 -31.91 -10.54
N ASP A 374 22.22 -30.64 -10.93
CA ASP A 374 23.34 -29.75 -10.59
C ASP A 374 22.88 -28.77 -9.53
N VAL A 375 23.64 -28.62 -8.44
CA VAL A 375 23.30 -27.70 -7.34
C VAL A 375 24.39 -26.62 -7.20
N ASN A 376 23.96 -25.35 -7.16
CA ASN A 376 24.82 -24.15 -7.07
C ASN A 376 26.16 -24.27 -7.86
N PRO A 377 26.11 -24.35 -9.22
CA PRO A 377 27.30 -24.57 -10.04
C PRO A 377 28.38 -23.49 -9.92
N TRP A 378 28.05 -22.29 -9.44
CA TRP A 378 29.04 -21.21 -9.30
C TRP A 378 30.01 -21.46 -8.15
N GLU A 379 29.49 -21.88 -7.00
CA GLU A 379 30.31 -22.26 -5.84
C GLU A 379 30.89 -23.67 -5.95
N ASN A 380 30.35 -24.48 -6.85
CA ASN A 380 30.71 -25.89 -7.05
C ASN A 380 31.01 -26.14 -8.53
N PRO A 381 32.15 -25.62 -9.05
CA PRO A 381 32.49 -25.71 -10.47
C PRO A 381 32.86 -27.13 -10.90
N PHE A 382 32.93 -27.34 -12.22
CA PHE A 382 33.45 -28.57 -12.82
C PHE A 382 34.62 -28.30 -13.76
N ARG A 383 35.47 -29.33 -13.94
CA ARG A 383 36.63 -29.32 -14.82
C ARG A 383 36.22 -29.76 -16.23
N SER A 384 36.15 -28.80 -17.15
CA SER A 384 35.99 -29.06 -18.58
C SER A 384 37.36 -29.21 -19.28
N SER A 385 37.38 -29.56 -20.56
CA SER A 385 38.60 -29.56 -21.37
C SER A 385 39.24 -28.17 -21.50
N GLY A 386 38.43 -27.11 -21.45
CA GLY A 386 38.89 -25.72 -21.49
C GLY A 386 39.15 -25.11 -20.10
N GLY A 387 39.23 -25.93 -19.05
CA GLY A 387 39.44 -25.49 -17.67
C GLY A 387 38.17 -25.47 -16.82
N TRP A 388 38.27 -24.85 -15.65
CA TRP A 388 37.20 -24.80 -14.65
C TRP A 388 36.08 -23.84 -15.05
N VAL A 389 34.85 -24.34 -15.01
CA VAL A 389 33.64 -23.57 -15.35
C VAL A 389 32.59 -23.72 -14.24
N PRO A 390 31.74 -22.70 -14.00
CA PRO A 390 31.73 -21.39 -14.65
C PRO A 390 32.83 -20.44 -14.18
N ASN A 391 33.55 -20.77 -13.10
CA ASN A 391 34.69 -20.01 -12.60
C ASN A 391 35.67 -20.93 -11.85
N ARG A 392 36.94 -20.52 -11.76
CA ARG A 392 38.00 -21.28 -11.06
C ARG A 392 38.21 -20.91 -9.60
N TRP A 393 37.65 -19.78 -9.14
CA TRP A 393 37.97 -19.21 -7.82
C TRP A 393 37.59 -20.15 -6.68
N PHE A 394 36.40 -20.75 -6.78
CA PHE A 394 35.89 -21.68 -5.78
C PHE A 394 36.60 -23.05 -5.77
N VAL A 395 37.48 -23.35 -6.72
CA VAL A 395 38.27 -24.61 -6.70
C VAL A 395 39.23 -24.63 -5.52
N THR A 396 39.86 -23.49 -5.24
CA THR A 396 40.83 -23.30 -4.14
C THR A 396 40.23 -22.58 -2.94
N HIS A 397 39.03 -21.99 -3.07
CA HIS A 397 38.32 -21.30 -1.99
C HIS A 397 37.00 -22.01 -1.65
N SER A 398 36.87 -22.53 -0.43
CA SER A 398 35.70 -23.26 0.07
C SER A 398 34.93 -22.48 1.15
N SER A 399 34.99 -21.14 1.09
CA SER A 399 34.22 -20.29 2.00
C SER A 399 33.09 -19.57 1.25
N PRO A 400 31.84 -19.57 1.76
CA PRO A 400 31.43 -20.25 3.00
C PRO A 400 31.10 -21.73 2.77
N ALA A 401 31.51 -22.59 3.70
CA ALA A 401 31.36 -24.06 3.62
C ALA A 401 29.91 -24.52 3.38
N ARG A 402 28.91 -23.77 3.88
CA ARG A 402 27.48 -24.11 3.71
C ARG A 402 26.97 -24.16 2.26
N VAL A 403 27.74 -23.67 1.30
CA VAL A 403 27.42 -23.68 -0.15
C VAL A 403 28.57 -24.21 -1.01
N THR A 404 29.66 -24.67 -0.41
CA THR A 404 30.88 -25.12 -1.11
C THR A 404 31.31 -26.50 -0.61
N TRP A 405 30.91 -27.56 -1.30
CA TRP A 405 31.23 -28.93 -0.88
C TRP A 405 32.46 -29.48 -1.59
N ARG A 406 33.37 -30.09 -0.84
CA ARG A 406 34.68 -30.56 -1.34
C ARG A 406 34.99 -32.03 -1.05
N SER A 407 34.10 -32.72 -0.35
CA SER A 407 34.27 -34.12 0.03
C SER A 407 32.94 -34.86 0.07
N SER A 408 33.01 -36.20 0.04
CA SER A 408 31.87 -37.08 0.26
C SER A 408 31.30 -36.98 1.69
N SER A 409 32.05 -36.36 2.61
CA SER A 409 31.67 -36.13 4.00
C SER A 409 30.89 -34.83 4.23
N ASP A 410 30.81 -33.96 3.21
CA ASP A 410 30.05 -32.71 3.27
C ASP A 410 28.57 -32.96 3.59
N PRO A 411 27.92 -32.13 4.43
CA PRO A 411 26.52 -32.28 4.79
C PRO A 411 25.57 -32.36 3.57
N VAL A 412 25.76 -31.53 2.54
CA VAL A 412 24.91 -31.54 1.33
C VAL A 412 25.13 -32.83 0.56
N VAL A 413 26.38 -33.25 0.39
CA VAL A 413 26.72 -34.48 -0.34
C VAL A 413 26.16 -35.72 0.37
N LYS A 414 26.34 -35.82 1.69
CA LYS A 414 25.73 -36.89 2.52
C LYS A 414 24.21 -36.90 2.40
N LEU A 415 23.58 -35.73 2.44
CA LEU A 415 22.14 -35.57 2.34
C LEU A 415 21.60 -36.01 0.98
N MET A 416 22.23 -35.57 -0.12
CA MET A 416 21.88 -36.01 -1.47
C MET A 416 22.01 -37.54 -1.59
N ARG A 417 23.11 -38.11 -1.07
CA ARG A 417 23.34 -39.56 -1.02
C ARG A 417 22.28 -40.32 -0.25
N LYS A 418 21.91 -39.85 0.94
CA LYS A 418 20.84 -40.43 1.76
C LYS A 418 19.50 -40.50 1.02
N HIS A 419 19.27 -39.62 0.05
CA HIS A 419 18.05 -39.58 -0.75
C HIS A 419 18.18 -40.25 -2.12
N GLY A 420 19.24 -41.03 -2.34
CA GLY A 420 19.38 -41.91 -3.50
C GLY A 420 20.08 -41.28 -4.69
N PHE A 421 20.83 -40.20 -4.48
CA PHE A 421 21.75 -39.64 -5.47
C PHE A 421 23.20 -40.09 -5.22
N ARG A 422 24.05 -40.02 -6.25
CA ARG A 422 25.49 -40.27 -6.17
C ARG A 422 26.22 -38.99 -6.54
N TRP A 423 27.23 -38.61 -5.76
CA TRP A 423 28.14 -37.53 -6.13
C TRP A 423 29.23 -38.11 -7.03
N SER A 424 28.85 -38.37 -8.29
CA SER A 424 29.53 -39.33 -9.17
C SER A 424 30.94 -38.92 -9.59
N TYR A 425 31.23 -37.63 -9.64
CA TYR A 425 32.47 -37.09 -10.20
C TYR A 425 33.33 -36.35 -9.18
N GLY A 426 32.86 -36.27 -7.92
CA GLY A 426 33.61 -35.69 -6.81
C GLY A 426 34.12 -34.29 -7.11
N ARG A 427 35.41 -34.06 -6.85
CA ARG A 427 36.04 -32.75 -7.06
C ARG A 427 36.18 -32.35 -8.53
N SER A 428 36.03 -33.28 -9.48
CA SER A 428 36.13 -32.97 -10.91
C SER A 428 34.84 -32.37 -11.48
N ASP A 429 33.70 -32.63 -10.85
CA ASP A 429 32.42 -32.00 -11.15
C ASP A 429 31.60 -31.91 -9.86
N MET A 430 31.81 -30.79 -9.16
CA MET A 430 31.37 -30.66 -7.78
C MET A 430 29.85 -30.54 -7.70
N HIS A 431 29.17 -29.85 -8.62
CA HIS A 431 27.73 -29.64 -8.51
C HIS A 431 26.87 -30.85 -8.88
N HIS A 432 27.43 -31.83 -9.58
CA HIS A 432 26.67 -32.90 -10.24
C HIS A 432 26.29 -34.05 -9.31
N PHE A 433 25.02 -34.45 -9.35
CA PHE A 433 24.47 -35.59 -8.63
C PHE A 433 23.62 -36.49 -9.55
N ASP A 434 23.94 -37.80 -9.62
CA ASP A 434 23.17 -38.79 -10.39
C ASP A 434 22.16 -39.56 -9.54
N GLY A 435 20.91 -39.64 -9.97
CA GLY A 435 19.81 -40.28 -9.25
C GLY A 435 19.32 -41.61 -9.79
#